data_AF-A0A947WG19-F1
#
_entry.id   AF-A0A947WG19-F1
#
_cell.length_a   1.000
_cell.length_b   1.000
_cell.length_c   1.000
_cell.angle_alpha   90.00
_cell.angle_beta   90.00
_cell.angle_gamma   90.00
#
_symmetry.space_group_name_H-M   'P 1'
#
loop_
_entity.id
_entity.type
_entity.pdbx_description
1 polymer ?
#
loop_
_entity_poly.entity_id
_entity_poly.type
_entity_poly.pdbx_seq_one_letter_code
_entity_poly.pdbx_strand_id
1 'polypeptide(L)'
;MNILQLIPKLNVGGVERGTVEVARHLTLNGHKAVVVSSGGALEQNLAAIGARHYKLPIGRKNPFVMIFCYFNLKEIIKKENINIVHARSRIPALSGYFAARSTKRVFITTAHGQYKKHLISRVIGWGKIVIVANETMARYMKDIFGIPMQKMRIIPRGV
;
A
#
# COMPACT_ATOMS: atom_id res chain seq x y z
N MET A 1 -9.29 8.64 11.39
CA MET A 1 -8.27 7.56 11.44
C MET A 1 -7.01 8.03 10.72
N ASN A 2 -5.86 7.40 10.98
CA ASN A 2 -4.58 7.70 10.33
C ASN A 2 -4.16 6.50 9.45
N ILE A 3 -4.03 6.74 8.15
CA ILE A 3 -3.78 5.71 7.14
C ILE A 3 -2.46 5.98 6.44
N LEU A 4 -1.62 4.96 6.35
CA LEU A 4 -0.36 4.97 5.60
C LEU A 4 -0.49 4.17 4.31
N GLN A 5 -0.31 4.80 3.16
CA GLN A 5 -0.26 4.14 1.86
C GLN A 5 1.18 3.90 1.41
N LEU A 6 1.49 2.68 0.96
CA LEU A 6 2.81 2.28 0.47
C LEU A 6 2.77 1.97 -1.03
N ILE A 7 3.55 2.71 -1.81
CA ILE A 7 3.66 2.56 -3.27
C ILE A 7 5.12 2.71 -3.71
N PRO A 8 5.61 2.02 -4.76
CA PRO A 8 7.02 2.12 -5.17
C PRO A 8 7.44 3.53 -5.58
N LYS A 9 6.63 4.20 -6.42
CA LYS A 9 6.88 5.53 -6.98
C LYS A 9 5.56 6.32 -7.07
N LEU A 10 5.64 7.63 -7.22
CA LEU A 10 4.52 8.55 -7.45
C LEU A 10 4.68 9.29 -8.79
N ASN A 11 4.98 8.55 -9.85
CA ASN A 11 4.97 9.10 -11.21
C ASN A 11 3.53 9.18 -11.73
N VAL A 12 3.35 9.26 -13.05
CA VAL A 12 2.03 9.23 -13.68
C VAL A 12 1.68 7.78 -14.03
N GLY A 13 0.64 7.25 -13.41
CA GLY A 13 0.11 5.91 -13.64
C GLY A 13 -1.18 5.67 -12.87
N GLY A 14 -1.90 4.60 -13.21
CA GLY A 14 -3.23 4.32 -12.62
C GLY A 14 -3.20 3.96 -11.14
N VAL A 15 -2.09 3.40 -10.63
CA VAL A 15 -1.95 3.07 -9.20
C VAL A 15 -1.60 4.34 -8.42
N GLU A 16 -0.77 5.20 -9.00
CA GLU A 16 -0.31 6.46 -8.45
C GLU A 16 -1.47 7.46 -8.35
N ARG A 17 -2.25 7.65 -9.43
CA ARG A 17 -3.47 8.49 -9.43
C ARG A 17 -4.47 8.02 -8.38
N GLY A 18 -4.76 6.72 -8.37
CA GLY A 18 -5.64 6.14 -7.36
C GLY A 18 -5.10 6.25 -5.93
N THR A 19 -3.80 6.50 -5.73
CA THR A 19 -3.21 6.71 -4.38
C THR A 19 -3.49 8.12 -3.91
N VAL A 20 -3.36 9.09 -4.83
CA VAL A 20 -3.72 10.49 -4.61
C VAL A 20 -5.23 10.63 -4.38
N GLU A 21 -6.07 9.96 -5.15
CA GLU A 21 -7.53 9.97 -4.98
C GLU A 21 -7.96 9.41 -3.61
N VAL A 22 -7.39 8.27 -3.20
CA VAL A 22 -7.65 7.71 -1.87
C VAL A 22 -7.15 8.67 -0.78
N ALA A 23 -5.95 9.25 -0.94
CA ALA A 23 -5.44 10.23 0.02
C ALA A 23 -6.38 11.44 0.13
N ARG A 24 -6.89 11.93 -1.00
CA ARG A 24 -7.81 13.08 -1.07
C ARG A 24 -9.14 12.77 -0.40
N HIS A 25 -9.71 11.60 -0.68
CA HIS A 25 -10.94 11.18 -0.04
C HIS A 25 -10.76 11.04 1.48
N LEU A 26 -9.62 10.49 1.94
CA LEU A 26 -9.31 10.41 3.36
C LEU A 26 -9.21 11.81 4.00
N THR A 27 -8.47 12.73 3.39
CA THR A 27 -8.32 14.08 3.97
C THR A 27 -9.64 14.86 3.99
N LEU A 28 -10.47 14.75 2.95
CA LEU A 28 -11.80 15.35 2.90
C LEU A 28 -12.74 14.83 4.00
N ASN A 29 -12.58 13.58 4.42
CA ASN A 29 -13.37 12.96 5.50
C ASN A 29 -12.72 13.12 6.89
N GLY A 30 -11.82 14.09 7.06
CA GLY A 30 -11.16 14.37 8.34
C GLY A 30 -10.21 13.24 8.80
N HIS A 31 -9.75 12.38 7.88
CA HIS A 31 -8.74 11.37 8.17
C HIS A 31 -7.35 11.85 7.76
N LYS A 32 -6.34 11.38 8.47
CA LYS A 32 -4.95 11.69 8.15
C LYS A 32 -4.43 10.71 7.10
N ALA A 33 -4.03 11.23 5.96
CA ALA A 33 -3.38 10.47 4.90
C ALA A 33 -1.86 10.67 4.94
N VAL A 34 -1.14 9.56 5.02
CA VAL A 34 0.33 9.52 4.89
C VAL A 34 0.69 8.60 3.72
N VAL A 35 1.65 9.00 2.90
CA VAL A 35 2.12 8.20 1.76
C VAL A 35 3.63 8.02 1.86
N VAL A 36 4.11 6.82 1.60
CA VAL A 36 5.54 6.51 1.44
C VAL A 36 5.79 5.98 0.03
N SER A 37 6.75 6.59 -0.66
CA SER A 37 7.22 6.15 -1.98
C SER A 37 8.63 6.64 -2.27
N SER A 38 9.23 6.27 -3.40
CA SER A 38 10.50 6.87 -3.83
C SER A 38 10.35 8.24 -4.51
N GLY A 39 9.18 8.88 -4.37
CA GLY A 39 8.87 10.15 -5.04
C GLY A 39 8.38 10.01 -6.49
N GLY A 40 8.15 11.15 -7.13
CA GLY A 40 7.70 11.31 -8.52
C GLY A 40 6.88 12.57 -8.77
N ALA A 41 6.33 12.69 -9.97
CA ALA A 41 5.59 13.88 -10.42
C ALA A 41 4.34 14.22 -9.59
N LEU A 42 3.68 13.24 -8.97
CA LEU A 42 2.43 13.43 -8.21
C LEU A 42 2.65 13.77 -6.74
N GLU A 43 3.88 14.01 -6.30
CA GLU A 43 4.16 14.42 -4.92
C GLU A 43 3.46 15.74 -4.55
N GLN A 44 3.47 16.70 -5.46
CA GLN A 44 2.85 18.00 -5.24
C GLN A 44 1.33 17.88 -5.04
N ASN A 45 0.69 16.93 -5.73
CA ASN A 45 -0.73 16.66 -5.56
C ASN A 45 -1.06 16.17 -4.15
N LEU A 46 -0.17 15.42 -3.50
CA LEU A 46 -0.36 14.99 -2.10
C LEU A 46 -0.22 16.16 -1.13
N ALA A 47 0.75 17.04 -1.35
CA ALA A 47 0.92 18.24 -0.54
C ALA A 47 -0.29 19.17 -0.65
N ALA A 48 -0.81 19.38 -1.87
CA ALA A 48 -1.95 20.25 -2.14
C ALA A 48 -3.25 19.81 -1.44
N ILE A 49 -3.40 18.52 -1.12
CA ILE A 49 -4.57 17.97 -0.42
C ILE A 49 -4.33 17.77 1.09
N GLY A 50 -3.20 18.26 1.63
CA GLY A 50 -2.83 18.13 3.03
C GLY A 50 -2.33 16.74 3.45
N ALA A 51 -2.01 15.86 2.50
CA ALA A 51 -1.45 14.54 2.79
C ALA A 51 0.07 14.64 3.01
N ARG A 52 0.58 13.92 4.02
CA ARG A 52 2.02 13.88 4.29
C ARG A 52 2.70 12.86 3.38
N HIS A 53 3.83 13.22 2.79
CA HIS A 53 4.64 12.32 1.97
C HIS A 53 6.03 12.11 2.56
N TYR A 54 6.47 10.86 2.61
CA TYR A 54 7.80 10.46 3.05
C TYR A 54 8.53 9.73 1.90
N LYS A 55 9.74 10.21 1.57
CA LYS A 55 10.57 9.60 0.54
C LYS A 55 11.39 8.46 1.11
N LEU A 56 11.14 7.24 0.64
CA LEU A 56 11.96 6.06 0.91
C LEU A 56 12.16 5.24 -0.37
N PRO A 57 13.30 4.56 -0.56
CA PRO A 57 13.53 3.65 -1.69
C PRO A 57 12.73 2.32 -1.57
N ILE A 58 11.48 2.39 -1.11
CA ILE A 58 10.59 1.28 -0.75
C ILE A 58 10.25 0.34 -1.92
N GLY A 59 10.47 0.79 -3.17
CA GLY A 59 10.28 0.00 -4.37
C GLY A 59 11.49 -0.85 -4.78
N ARG A 60 12.68 -0.65 -4.19
CA ARG A 60 13.90 -1.37 -4.62
C ARG A 60 13.91 -2.80 -4.08
N LYS A 61 14.08 -3.77 -4.99
CA LYS A 61 14.22 -5.20 -4.66
C LYS A 61 15.66 -5.51 -4.22
N ASN A 62 16.06 -4.96 -3.07
CA ASN A 62 17.35 -5.22 -2.44
C ASN A 62 17.12 -5.49 -0.93
N PRO A 63 17.58 -6.63 -0.37
CA PRO A 63 17.34 -6.99 1.03
C PRO A 63 17.75 -5.92 2.04
N PHE A 64 18.92 -5.30 1.88
CA PHE A 64 19.39 -4.23 2.77
C PHE A 64 18.48 -3.00 2.72
N VAL A 65 18.03 -2.63 1.52
CA VAL A 65 17.08 -1.52 1.33
C VAL A 65 15.73 -1.85 1.96
N MET A 66 15.28 -3.10 1.88
CA MET A 66 14.02 -3.53 2.46
C MET A 66 14.05 -3.53 3.99
N ILE A 67 15.18 -3.91 4.59
CA ILE A 67 15.42 -3.82 6.05
C ILE A 67 15.48 -2.35 6.48
N PHE A 68 16.22 -1.51 5.76
CA PHE A 68 16.26 -0.06 6.00
C PHE A 68 14.85 0.55 5.95
N CYS A 69 14.06 0.19 4.94
CA CYS A 69 12.69 0.67 4.81
C CYS A 69 11.80 0.16 5.96
N TYR A 70 11.98 -1.07 6.42
CA TYR A 70 11.24 -1.60 7.58
C TYR A 70 11.44 -0.75 8.84
N PHE A 71 12.70 -0.40 9.18
CA PHE A 71 12.98 0.43 10.36
C PHE A 71 12.40 1.84 10.21
N ASN A 72 12.58 2.48 9.06
CA ASN A 72 12.00 3.80 8.81
C ASN A 72 10.46 3.79 8.84
N LEU A 73 9.83 2.76 8.28
CA LEU A 73 8.38 2.61 8.32
C LEU A 73 7.87 2.46 9.75
N LYS A 74 8.59 1.72 10.61
CA LYS A 74 8.23 1.58 12.03
C LYS A 74 8.21 2.93 12.74
N GLU A 75 9.21 3.76 12.50
CA GLU A 75 9.29 5.10 13.10
C GLU A 75 8.23 6.05 12.52
N ILE A 76 7.98 6.01 11.21
CA ILE A 76 6.87 6.77 10.59
C ILE A 76 5.52 6.35 11.18
N ILE A 77 5.27 5.04 11.33
CA ILE A 77 4.02 4.51 11.89
C ILE A 77 3.77 5.05 13.29
N LYS A 78 4.80 5.10 14.13
CA LYS A 78 4.71 5.66 15.49
C LYS A 78 4.52 7.18 15.45
N LYS A 79 5.40 7.90 14.74
CA LYS A 79 5.39 9.37 14.65
C LYS A 79 4.05 9.90 14.15
N GLU A 80 3.46 9.23 13.17
CA GLU A 80 2.21 9.67 12.55
C GLU A 80 0.96 9.08 13.20
N ASN A 81 1.12 8.24 14.24
CA ASN A 81 0.06 7.51 14.93
C ASN A 81 -0.82 6.68 13.97
N ILE A 82 -0.21 5.94 13.05
CA ILE A 82 -0.90 5.20 12.00
C ILE A 82 -1.75 4.06 12.60
N ASN A 83 -2.99 3.94 12.14
CA ASN A 83 -3.90 2.83 12.48
C ASN A 83 -3.86 1.71 11.43
N ILE A 84 -3.81 2.10 10.15
CA ILE A 84 -3.86 1.18 9.00
C ILE A 84 -2.65 1.42 8.08
N VAL A 85 -1.94 0.34 7.75
CA VAL A 85 -0.91 0.32 6.72
C VAL A 85 -1.49 -0.38 5.48
N HIS A 86 -1.55 0.34 4.38
CA HIS A 86 -2.13 -0.09 3.12
C HIS A 86 -1.05 -0.18 2.04
N ALA A 87 -0.69 -1.41 1.64
CA ALA A 87 0.30 -1.62 0.60
C ALA A 87 -0.33 -1.90 -0.78
N ARG A 88 0.16 -1.20 -1.80
CA ARG A 88 -0.37 -1.28 -3.17
C ARG A 88 0.61 -1.94 -4.15
N SER A 89 1.68 -2.52 -3.64
CA SER A 89 2.67 -3.25 -4.43
C SER A 89 3.43 -4.26 -3.59
N ARG A 90 3.97 -5.30 -4.23
CA ARG A 90 4.60 -6.46 -3.59
C ARG A 90 5.85 -6.12 -2.77
N ILE A 91 6.76 -5.32 -3.31
CA ILE A 91 7.99 -4.95 -2.60
C ILE A 91 7.67 -4.05 -1.38
N PRO A 92 6.88 -2.97 -1.51
CA PRO A 92 6.45 -2.19 -0.36
C PRO A 92 5.64 -2.98 0.66
N ALA A 93 4.82 -3.95 0.20
CA ALA A 93 4.03 -4.79 1.08
C ALA A 93 4.90 -5.64 2.01
N LEU A 94 6.10 -6.07 1.61
CA LEU A 94 6.95 -6.88 2.49
C LEU A 94 7.47 -6.08 3.67
N SER A 95 8.15 -4.95 3.42
CA SER A 95 8.61 -4.05 4.49
C SER A 95 7.42 -3.50 5.30
N GLY A 96 6.31 -3.17 4.63
CA GLY A 96 5.08 -2.69 5.25
C GLY A 96 4.41 -3.69 6.19
N TYR A 97 4.34 -4.97 5.80
CA TYR A 97 3.75 -6.02 6.61
C TYR A 97 4.53 -6.20 7.92
N PHE A 98 5.86 -6.33 7.84
CA PHE A 98 6.67 -6.49 9.03
C PHE A 98 6.61 -5.26 9.93
N ALA A 99 6.62 -4.05 9.36
CA ALA A 99 6.50 -2.80 10.13
C ALA A 99 5.12 -2.69 10.81
N ALA A 100 4.03 -3.04 10.12
CA ALA A 100 2.69 -3.05 10.68
C ALA A 100 2.56 -4.09 11.80
N ARG A 101 3.09 -5.31 11.59
CA ARG A 101 3.08 -6.38 12.60
C ARG A 101 3.84 -5.99 13.86
N SER A 102 5.05 -5.44 13.72
CA SER A 102 5.88 -5.05 14.87
C SER A 102 5.31 -3.87 15.67
N THR A 103 4.46 -3.07 15.04
CA THR A 103 3.76 -1.92 15.66
C THR A 103 2.30 -2.21 16.00
N LYS A 104 1.85 -3.47 15.85
CA LYS A 104 0.47 -3.92 16.11
C LYS A 104 -0.59 -3.11 15.35
N ARG A 105 -0.30 -2.73 14.10
CA ARG A 105 -1.23 -1.99 13.22
C ARG A 105 -1.88 -2.90 12.19
N VAL A 106 -3.07 -2.51 11.75
CA VAL A 106 -3.82 -3.28 10.74
C VAL A 106 -3.10 -3.15 9.40
N PHE A 107 -2.83 -4.27 8.75
CA PHE A 107 -2.25 -4.31 7.42
C PHE A 107 -3.31 -4.73 6.39
N ILE A 108 -3.45 -3.95 5.32
CA ILE A 108 -4.31 -4.26 4.18
C ILE A 108 -3.53 -4.10 2.88
N THR A 109 -4.02 -4.70 1.81
CA THR A 109 -3.35 -4.66 0.50
C THR A 109 -4.33 -4.36 -0.62
N THR A 110 -3.83 -3.82 -1.74
CA THR A 110 -4.55 -3.83 -3.01
C THR A 110 -3.75 -4.57 -4.06
N ALA A 111 -4.38 -5.52 -4.75
CA ALA A 111 -3.83 -6.21 -5.90
C ALA A 111 -4.21 -5.44 -7.18
N HIS A 112 -3.22 -4.80 -7.81
CA HIS A 112 -3.43 -3.96 -8.99
C HIS A 112 -3.16 -4.64 -10.33
N GLY A 113 -2.76 -5.91 -10.34
CA GLY A 113 -2.45 -6.66 -11.57
C GLY A 113 -2.25 -8.14 -11.33
N GLN A 114 -2.23 -8.92 -12.41
CA GLN A 114 -1.92 -10.34 -12.39
C GLN A 114 -0.43 -10.51 -12.08
N TYR A 115 -0.10 -10.64 -10.80
CA TYR A 115 1.28 -10.84 -10.39
C TYR A 115 1.76 -12.22 -10.81
N LYS A 116 2.90 -12.32 -11.51
CA LYS A 116 3.59 -13.60 -11.69
C LYS A 116 3.76 -14.30 -10.33
N LYS A 117 3.48 -15.61 -10.29
CA LYS A 117 3.63 -16.45 -9.09
C LYS A 117 5.09 -16.39 -8.64
N HIS A 118 5.32 -15.72 -7.52
CA HIS A 118 6.63 -15.56 -6.91
C HIS A 118 6.43 -15.50 -5.39
N LEU A 119 7.41 -15.96 -4.61
CA LEU A 119 7.31 -15.97 -3.14
C LEU A 119 6.93 -14.61 -2.58
N ILE A 120 7.61 -13.55 -3.04
CA ILE A 120 7.30 -12.16 -2.67
C ILE A 120 5.87 -11.74 -3.05
N SER A 121 5.27 -12.27 -4.11
CA SER A 121 3.89 -11.93 -4.48
C SER A 121 2.86 -12.43 -3.44
N ARG A 122 3.19 -13.47 -2.65
CA ARG A 122 2.31 -14.02 -1.60
C ARG A 122 2.01 -13.02 -0.50
N VAL A 123 2.90 -12.05 -0.27
CA VAL A 123 2.71 -10.99 0.74
C VAL A 123 1.43 -10.20 0.55
N ILE A 124 0.95 -10.07 -0.70
CA ILE A 124 -0.30 -9.38 -1.01
C ILE A 124 -1.47 -10.07 -0.30
N GLY A 125 -1.41 -11.39 -0.13
CA GLY A 125 -2.41 -12.16 0.60
C GLY A 125 -2.31 -12.12 2.12
N TRP A 126 -1.26 -11.51 2.69
CA TRP A 126 -1.08 -11.41 4.14
C TRP A 126 -1.87 -10.27 4.78
N GLY A 127 -2.49 -9.41 3.96
CA GLY A 127 -3.44 -8.40 4.43
C GLY A 127 -4.61 -9.01 5.18
N LYS A 128 -5.11 -8.28 6.19
CA LYS A 128 -6.39 -8.60 6.83
C LYS A 128 -7.53 -8.58 5.80
N ILE A 129 -7.46 -7.60 4.89
CA ILE A 129 -8.32 -7.46 3.72
C ILE A 129 -7.41 -7.28 2.50
N VAL A 130 -7.80 -7.91 1.39
CA VAL A 130 -7.15 -7.79 0.08
C VAL A 130 -8.16 -7.15 -0.87
N ILE A 131 -7.87 -5.92 -1.30
CA ILE A 131 -8.70 -5.19 -2.26
C ILE A 131 -8.30 -5.64 -3.67
N VAL A 132 -9.28 -5.94 -4.51
CA VAL A 132 -9.09 -6.35 -5.91
C VAL A 132 -10.01 -5.51 -6.82
N ALA A 133 -9.61 -5.29 -8.07
CA ALA A 133 -10.35 -4.40 -8.96
C ALA A 133 -11.64 -5.02 -9.55
N ASN A 134 -11.69 -6.34 -9.69
CA ASN A 134 -12.81 -7.07 -10.29
C ASN A 134 -12.81 -8.53 -9.85
N GLU A 135 -13.87 -9.26 -10.20
CA GLU A 135 -14.01 -10.68 -9.89
C GLU A 135 -12.94 -11.56 -10.53
N THR A 136 -12.52 -11.25 -11.75
CA THR A 136 -11.48 -12.01 -12.46
C THR A 136 -10.17 -11.98 -11.68
N MET A 137 -9.81 -10.83 -11.10
CA MET A 137 -8.66 -10.70 -10.20
C MET A 137 -8.89 -11.46 -8.89
N ALA A 138 -10.10 -11.43 -8.33
CA ALA A 138 -10.42 -12.19 -7.12
C ALA A 138 -10.20 -13.70 -7.34
N ARG A 139 -10.73 -14.24 -8.43
CA ARG A 139 -10.53 -15.64 -8.85
C ARG A 139 -9.04 -15.95 -9.05
N TYR A 140 -8.33 -15.11 -9.80
CA TYR A 140 -6.87 -15.26 -9.99
C TYR A 140 -6.10 -15.31 -8.65
N MET A 141 -6.42 -14.41 -7.71
CA MET A 141 -5.77 -14.36 -6.40
C MET A 141 -6.13 -15.57 -5.53
N LYS A 142 -7.35 -16.10 -5.65
CA LYS A 142 -7.75 -17.36 -5.02
C LYS A 142 -6.96 -18.54 -5.59
N ASP A 143 -6.96 -18.70 -6.90
CA ASP A 143 -6.45 -19.91 -7.57
C ASP A 143 -4.91 -19.98 -7.53
N ILE A 144 -4.22 -18.83 -7.69
CA ILE A 144 -2.76 -18.79 -7.76
C ILE A 144 -2.11 -18.63 -6.37
N PHE A 145 -2.73 -17.87 -5.49
CA PHE A 145 -2.16 -17.50 -4.19
C PHE A 145 -2.89 -18.10 -2.98
N GLY A 146 -4.00 -18.82 -3.18
CA GLY A 146 -4.76 -19.47 -2.12
C GLY A 146 -5.45 -18.50 -1.17
N ILE A 147 -5.75 -17.27 -1.62
CA ILE A 147 -6.37 -16.24 -0.78
C ILE A 147 -7.87 -16.52 -0.67
N PRO A 148 -8.43 -16.68 0.54
CA PRO A 148 -9.85 -16.93 0.71
C PRO A 148 -10.71 -15.78 0.18
N MET A 149 -11.82 -16.11 -0.50
CA MET A 149 -12.75 -15.11 -1.04
C MET A 149 -13.29 -14.17 0.05
N GLN A 150 -13.51 -14.65 1.29
CA GLN A 150 -14.03 -13.80 2.38
C GLN A 150 -13.05 -12.68 2.79
N LYS A 151 -11.74 -12.86 2.54
CA LYS A 151 -10.72 -11.81 2.77
C LYS A 151 -10.67 -10.78 1.64
N MET A 152 -11.27 -11.07 0.50
CA MET A 152 -11.21 -10.19 -0.66
C MET A 152 -12.38 -9.21 -0.68
N ARG A 153 -12.11 -7.98 -1.12
CA ARG A 153 -13.11 -6.95 -1.37
C ARG A 153 -12.92 -6.41 -2.77
N ILE A 154 -13.96 -6.50 -3.58
CA ILE A 154 -13.94 -6.00 -4.95
C ILE A 154 -14.28 -4.50 -4.88
N ILE A 155 -13.34 -3.66 -5.27
CA ILE A 155 -13.51 -2.22 -5.39
C ILE A 155 -13.05 -1.84 -6.80
N PRO A 156 -14.00 -1.61 -7.73
CA PRO A 156 -13.67 -1.14 -9.07
C PRO A 156 -12.91 0.17 -9.03
N ARG A 157 -12.09 0.42 -10.07
CA ARG A 157 -11.47 1.74 -10.22
C ARG A 157 -12.55 2.74 -10.63
N GLY A 158 -12.56 3.92 -10.00
CA GLY A 158 -13.26 5.08 -10.53
C GLY A 158 -12.58 5.52 -11.83
N VAL A 159 -13.39 5.93 -12.80
CA VAL A 159 -12.94 6.51 -14.08
C VAL A 159 -13.20 8.01 -14.04
#